data_AF-A0A6B1EDZ6-F1
#
_entry.id   AF-A0A6B1EDZ6-F1
#
_cell.length_a   1.000
_cell.length_b   1.000
_cell.length_c   1.000
_cell.angle_alpha   90.00
_cell.angle_beta   90.00
_cell.angle_gamma   90.00
#
_symmetry.space_group_name_H-M   'P 1'
#
loop_
_entity.id
_entity.type
_entity.pdbx_description
1 polymer ?
#
loop_
_entity_poly.entity_id
_entity_poly.type
_entity_poly.pdbx_seq_one_letter_code
_entity_poly.pdbx_strand_id
1 'polypeptide(L)'
;MSLYNVQKFLYELNRDERVLQAYRTDPQQAIARYDLDEEERGALLEPDIGLLYHLGVNGQILMHFAAFCGIEWSDYLQRMRDGVERHGPVRAGVYALAGYEGVEAHSRRLGQDGGEEDPG
;
A
#
# COMPACT_ATOMS: atom_id res chain seq x y z
N MET A 1 9.88 11.78 -4.65
CA MET A 1 10.58 11.62 -3.37
C MET A 1 10.67 10.12 -3.10
N SER A 2 10.95 9.68 -1.86
CA SER A 2 11.39 8.33 -1.56
C SER A 2 10.23 7.41 -1.17
N LEU A 3 9.97 6.37 -1.98
CA LEU A 3 9.13 5.20 -1.65
C LEU A 3 9.34 4.70 -0.20
N TYR A 4 10.54 4.86 0.35
CA TYR A 4 10.82 4.57 1.75
C TYR A 4 9.89 5.29 2.72
N ASN A 5 9.63 6.59 2.57
CA ASN A 5 8.82 7.37 3.51
C ASN A 5 7.34 6.97 3.43
N VAL A 6 6.82 6.69 2.23
CA VAL A 6 5.46 6.15 2.05
C VAL A 6 5.32 4.80 2.76
N GLN A 7 6.25 3.87 2.50
CA GLN A 7 6.22 2.54 3.14
C GLN A 7 6.42 2.63 4.65
N LYS A 8 7.28 3.52 5.13
CA LYS A 8 7.50 3.76 6.55
C LYS A 8 6.23 4.25 7.22
N PHE A 9 5.57 5.26 6.64
CA PHE A 9 4.29 5.75 7.17
C PHE A 9 3.24 4.63 7.24
N LEU A 10 3.05 3.89 6.15
CA LEU A 10 2.05 2.82 6.12
C LEU A 10 2.40 1.66 7.08
N TYR A 11 3.68 1.34 7.22
CA TYR A 11 4.16 0.37 8.21
C TYR A 11 3.85 0.83 9.64
N GLU A 12 4.14 2.09 9.97
CA GLU A 12 3.83 2.66 11.29
C GLU A 12 2.32 2.73 11.53
N LEU A 13 1.53 3.14 10.53
CA LEU A 13 0.07 3.19 10.60
C LEU A 13 -0.55 1.82 10.89
N ASN A 14 -0.02 0.75 10.30
CA ASN A 14 -0.51 -0.61 10.50
C ASN A 14 -0.10 -1.22 11.85
N ARG A 15 0.82 -0.59 12.61
CA ARG A 15 1.41 -1.19 13.82
C ARG A 15 1.30 -0.34 15.08
N ASP A 16 1.19 0.97 14.96
CA ASP A 16 1.08 1.90 16.08
C ASP A 16 -0.31 2.56 16.07
N GLU A 17 -1.12 2.22 17.07
CA GLU A 17 -2.45 2.79 17.26
C GLU A 17 -2.43 4.32 17.32
N ARG A 18 -1.35 4.94 17.81
CA ARG A 18 -1.24 6.41 17.87
C ARG A 18 -1.15 7.01 16.47
N VAL A 19 -0.41 6.35 15.57
CA VAL A 19 -0.30 6.78 14.17
C VAL A 19 -1.63 6.60 13.45
N LEU A 20 -2.30 5.48 13.70
CA LEU A 20 -3.63 5.19 13.18
C LEU A 20 -4.66 6.23 13.64
N GLN A 21 -4.70 6.58 14.94
CA GLN A 21 -5.63 7.58 15.47
C GLN A 21 -5.30 8.99 14.99
N ALA A 22 -4.01 9.35 14.88
CA ALA A 22 -3.60 10.62 14.28
C ALA A 22 -4.10 10.72 12.84
N TYR A 23 -3.93 9.66 12.06
CA TYR A 23 -4.40 9.62 10.67
C TYR A 23 -5.93 9.70 10.57
N ARG A 24 -6.69 9.03 11.46
CA ARG A 24 -8.16 9.16 11.50
C ARG A 24 -8.65 10.56 11.83
N THR A 25 -7.92 11.28 12.68
CA THR A 25 -8.32 12.60 13.18
C THR A 25 -7.95 13.69 12.19
N ASP A 26 -6.71 13.65 11.70
CA ASP A 26 -6.19 14.63 10.75
C ASP A 26 -5.14 13.95 9.84
N PRO A 27 -5.57 13.40 8.69
CA PRO A 27 -4.68 12.77 7.72
C PRO A 27 -3.54 13.69 7.26
N GLN A 28 -3.82 14.98 7.04
CA GLN A 28 -2.85 15.95 6.54
C GLN A 28 -1.74 16.17 7.56
N GLN A 29 -2.10 16.37 8.83
CA GLN A 29 -1.13 16.54 9.91
C GLN A 29 -0.37 15.23 10.21
N ALA A 30 -1.04 14.08 10.10
CA ALA A 30 -0.44 12.78 10.37
C ALA A 30 0.68 12.42 9.39
N ILE A 31 0.53 12.77 8.11
CA ILE A 31 1.55 12.54 7.07
C ILE A 31 2.58 13.68 6.98
N ALA A 32 2.32 14.85 7.57
CA ALA A 32 3.21 16.02 7.47
C ALA A 32 4.61 15.81 8.08
N ARG A 33 4.77 14.85 9.00
CA ARG A 33 6.05 14.48 9.61
C ARG A 33 6.94 13.61 8.73
N TYR A 34 6.44 13.18 7.57
CA TYR A 34 7.19 12.39 6.60
C TYR A 34 7.59 13.27 5.43
N ASP A 35 8.80 13.04 4.93
CA ASP A 35 9.33 13.72 3.75
C ASP A 35 8.71 13.10 2.48
N LEU A 36 7.54 13.62 2.14
CA LEU A 36 6.66 13.17 1.07
C LEU A 36 6.43 14.29 0.05
N ASP A 37 6.48 13.96 -1.24
CA ASP A 37 6.10 14.89 -2.29
C ASP A 37 4.59 15.01 -2.46
N GLU A 38 4.16 15.89 -3.36
CA GLU A 38 2.74 16.16 -3.59
C GLU A 38 1.98 14.94 -4.15
N GLU A 39 2.62 14.14 -4.98
CA GLU A 39 2.05 12.90 -5.55
C GLU A 39 1.82 11.86 -4.44
N GLU A 40 2.84 11.62 -3.61
CA GLU A 40 2.80 10.70 -2.48
C GLU A 40 1.78 11.14 -1.42
N ARG A 41 1.71 12.45 -1.13
CA ARG A 41 0.73 13.03 -0.21
C ARG A 41 -0.68 12.85 -0.73
N GLY A 42 -0.93 13.17 -2.00
CA GLY A 42 -2.25 12.98 -2.62
C GLY A 42 -2.70 11.53 -2.54
N ALA A 43 -1.81 10.59 -2.87
CA ALA A 43 -2.08 9.16 -2.84
C ALA A 43 -2.48 8.66 -1.45
N LEU A 44 -1.86 9.20 -0.39
CA LEU A 44 -2.21 8.85 0.98
C LEU A 44 -3.53 9.50 1.41
N LEU A 45 -3.75 10.78 1.11
CA LEU A 45 -4.96 11.52 1.53
C LEU A 45 -6.25 11.03 0.86
N GLU A 46 -6.17 10.57 -0.39
CA GLU A 46 -7.32 10.05 -1.17
C GLU A 46 -7.44 8.52 -1.17
N PRO A 47 -6.79 7.85 -0.20
CA PRO A 47 -6.34 6.45 -0.30
C PRO A 47 -6.30 5.86 -1.73
N ASP A 48 -5.50 6.45 -2.61
CA ASP A 48 -5.34 5.98 -3.99
C ASP A 48 -4.45 4.74 -4.03
N ILE A 49 -5.09 3.58 -3.84
CA ILE A 49 -4.45 2.26 -3.89
C ILE A 49 -3.69 2.04 -5.21
N GLY A 50 -4.24 2.51 -6.33
CA GLY A 50 -3.64 2.32 -7.64
C GLY A 50 -2.33 3.08 -7.77
N LEU A 51 -2.33 4.35 -7.36
CA LEU A 51 -1.14 5.19 -7.34
C LEU A 51 -0.11 4.70 -6.32
N LEU A 52 -0.52 4.36 -5.10
CA LEU A 52 0.39 3.80 -4.09
C LEU A 52 1.06 2.50 -4.57
N TYR A 53 0.31 1.65 -5.28
CA TYR A 53 0.88 0.45 -5.88
C TYR A 53 1.86 0.78 -7.00
N HIS A 54 1.49 1.68 -7.90
CA HIS A 54 2.35 2.17 -8.97
C HIS A 54 3.67 2.78 -8.44
N LEU A 55 3.63 3.51 -7.32
CA LEU A 55 4.82 4.07 -6.66
C LEU A 55 5.76 2.99 -6.11
N GLY A 56 5.27 1.75 -5.91
CA GLY A 56 6.08 0.61 -5.48
C GLY A 56 5.84 0.17 -4.04
N VAL A 57 4.76 0.61 -3.40
CA VAL A 57 4.41 0.18 -2.05
C VAL A 57 4.20 -1.34 -2.02
N ASN A 58 4.78 -1.99 -1.01
CA ASN A 58 4.58 -3.41 -0.79
C ASN A 58 3.09 -3.77 -0.61
N GLY A 59 2.58 -4.72 -1.40
CA GLY A 59 1.19 -5.16 -1.39
C GLY A 59 0.65 -5.64 -0.03
N GLN A 60 1.47 -6.21 0.86
CA GLN A 60 1.03 -6.62 2.20
C GLN A 60 0.72 -5.40 3.08
N ILE A 61 1.63 -4.42 3.10
CA ILE A 61 1.43 -3.18 3.87
C ILE A 61 0.26 -2.38 3.27
N LEU A 62 0.15 -2.35 1.94
CA LEU A 62 -0.93 -1.67 1.25
C LEU A 62 -2.30 -2.32 1.49
N MET A 63 -2.36 -3.65 1.55
CA MET A 63 -3.59 -4.39 1.87
C MET A 63 -4.15 -4.02 3.25
N HIS A 64 -3.30 -3.95 4.27
CA HIS A 64 -3.75 -3.54 5.61
C HIS A 64 -4.25 -2.09 5.64
N PHE A 65 -3.60 -1.20 4.88
CA PHE A 65 -4.07 0.18 4.73
C PHE A 65 -5.43 0.25 4.01
N ALA A 66 -5.62 -0.52 2.93
CA ALA A 66 -6.89 -0.61 2.22
C ALA A 66 -8.02 -1.11 3.13
N ALA A 67 -7.76 -2.17 3.90
CA ALA A 67 -8.71 -2.70 4.89
C ALA A 67 -9.04 -1.64 5.96
N PHE A 68 -8.05 -0.90 6.44
CA PHE A 68 -8.24 0.21 7.36
C PHE A 68 -9.13 1.32 6.77
N CYS A 69 -9.00 1.62 5.47
CA CYS A 69 -9.85 2.56 4.74
C CYS A 69 -11.26 2.00 4.40
N GLY A 70 -11.59 0.78 4.82
CA GLY A 70 -12.88 0.14 4.53
C GLY A 70 -13.01 -0.33 3.07
N ILE A 71 -11.89 -0.57 2.39
CA ILE A 71 -11.86 -1.09 1.03
C ILE A 71 -11.87 -2.62 1.10
N GLU A 72 -12.92 -3.22 0.56
CA GLU A 72 -13.06 -4.67 0.46
C GLU A 72 -11.98 -5.29 -0.43
N TRP A 73 -11.69 -6.57 -0.22
CA TRP A 73 -10.62 -7.27 -0.94
C TRP A 73 -10.79 -7.22 -2.46
N SER A 74 -12.00 -7.46 -2.99
CA SER A 74 -12.27 -7.38 -4.43
C SER A 74 -11.97 -6.01 -5.02
N ASP A 75 -12.30 -4.95 -4.26
CA ASP A 75 -12.12 -3.57 -4.67
C ASP A 75 -10.66 -3.14 -4.59
N TYR A 76 -9.95 -3.58 -3.56
CA TYR A 76 -8.49 -3.40 -3.44
C TYR A 76 -7.78 -3.96 -4.68
N LEU A 77 -8.10 -5.20 -5.05
CA LEU A 77 -7.54 -5.85 -6.22
C LEU A 77 -7.90 -5.14 -7.53
N GLN A 78 -9.14 -4.65 -7.67
CA GLN A 78 -9.53 -3.87 -8.85
C GLN A 78 -8.78 -2.55 -8.93
N ARG A 79 -8.67 -1.80 -7.82
CA ARG A 79 -7.95 -0.52 -7.79
C ARG A 79 -6.47 -0.68 -8.12
N MET A 80 -5.83 -1.79 -7.73
CA MET A 80 -4.46 -2.09 -8.17
C MET A 80 -4.37 -2.26 -9.69
N ARG A 81 -5.31 -2.97 -10.33
CA ARG A 81 -5.35 -3.12 -11.80
C ARG A 81 -5.53 -1.78 -12.49
N ASP A 82 -6.53 -1.02 -12.03
CA ASP A 82 -6.85 0.30 -12.58
C ASP A 82 -5.65 1.24 -12.44
N GLY A 83 -4.90 1.13 -11.34
CA GLY A 83 -3.68 1.88 -11.11
C GLY A 83 -2.58 1.56 -12.13
N VAL A 84 -2.34 0.27 -12.40
CA VAL A 84 -1.36 -0.15 -13.42
C VAL A 84 -1.78 0.28 -14.82
N GLU A 85 -3.07 0.21 -15.14
CA GLU A 85 -3.59 0.67 -16.42
C GLU A 85 -3.47 2.20 -16.58
N ARG A 86 -3.73 2.96 -15.51
CA ARG A 86 -3.73 4.43 -15.54
C ARG A 86 -2.33 5.04 -15.46
N HIS A 87 -1.48 4.54 -14.58
CA HIS A 87 -0.17 5.12 -14.27
C HIS A 87 0.99 4.37 -14.91
N GLY A 88 0.75 3.14 -15.40
CA GLY A 88 1.76 2.27 -15.96
C GLY A 88 2.37 1.31 -14.93
N PRO A 89 3.44 0.58 -15.31
CA PRO A 89 4.04 -0.43 -14.45
C PRO A 89 4.58 0.16 -13.14
N VAL A 90 4.76 -0.70 -12.15
CA VAL A 90 5.31 -0.30 -10.85
C VAL A 90 6.70 0.33 -11.02
N ARG A 91 6.88 1.54 -10.50
CA ARG A 91 8.10 2.36 -10.68
C ARG A 91 9.30 1.89 -9.86
N ALA A 92 9.07 1.33 -8.68
CA ALA A 92 10.14 1.00 -7.73
C ALA A 92 9.79 -0.18 -6.82
N GLY A 93 10.76 -0.64 -6.04
CA GLY A 93 10.60 -1.76 -5.11
C GLY A 93 10.62 -3.13 -5.79
N VAL A 94 10.21 -4.16 -5.04
CA VAL A 94 10.32 -5.57 -5.46
C VAL A 94 9.55 -5.88 -6.74
N TYR A 95 8.44 -5.19 -6.98
CA TYR A 95 7.59 -5.42 -8.16
C TYR A 95 8.18 -4.83 -9.45
N ALA A 96 9.00 -3.78 -9.36
CA ALA A 96 9.72 -3.26 -10.51
C ALA A 96 10.78 -4.27 -11.02
N LEU A 97 11.38 -5.05 -10.10
CA LEU A 97 12.39 -6.06 -10.42
C LEU A 97 11.81 -7.37 -10.97
N ALA A 98 10.67 -7.81 -10.43
CA ALA A 98 10.04 -9.08 -10.81
C ALA A 98 9.08 -8.96 -12.00
N GLY A 99 8.65 -7.74 -12.34
CA GLY A 99 7.50 -7.53 -13.22
C GLY A 99 6.20 -7.84 -12.48
N TYR A 100 5.18 -7.00 -12.68
CA TYR A 100 3.87 -7.29 -12.10
C TYR A 100 3.18 -8.39 -12.89
N GLU A 101 3.12 -9.60 -12.33
CA GLU A 101 2.47 -10.77 -12.93
C GLU A 101 0.93 -10.73 -12.83
N GLY A 102 0.36 -9.61 -12.37
CA GLY A 102 -1.07 -9.43 -12.21
C GLY A 102 -1.60 -9.84 -10.83
N VAL A 103 -2.84 -9.42 -10.57
CA VAL A 103 -3.54 -9.58 -9.29
C VAL A 103 -3.66 -11.03 -8.87
N GLU A 104 -4.11 -11.93 -9.74
CA GLU A 104 -4.40 -13.31 -9.35
C GLU A 104 -3.17 -14.09 -8.89
N ALA A 105 -2.02 -13.87 -9.55
CA ALA A 105 -0.75 -14.46 -9.16
C ALA A 105 -0.24 -13.86 -7.83
N HIS A 106 -0.53 -12.59 -7.59
CA HIS A 106 -0.18 -11.90 -6.35
C HIS A 106 -1.06 -12.34 -5.16
N SER A 107 -2.39 -12.42 -5.36
CA SER A 107 -3.33 -12.94 -4.36
C SER A 107 -2.99 -14.38 -3.95
N ARG A 108 -2.56 -15.22 -4.91
CA ARG A 108 -2.06 -16.57 -4.61
C ARG A 108 -0.81 -16.58 -3.74
N ARG A 109 0.17 -15.71 -4.01
CA ARG A 109 1.38 -15.57 -3.17
C ARG A 109 1.07 -15.10 -1.75
N LEU A 110 0.25 -14.06 -1.61
CA LEU A 110 -0.15 -13.55 -0.29
C LEU A 110 -0.97 -14.57 0.53
N GLY A 111 -1.79 -15.39 -0.13
CA GLY A 111 -2.51 -16.48 0.52
C GLY A 111 -1.61 -17.64 0.95
N GLN A 112 -0.40 -17.77 0.38
CA GLN A 112 0.59 -18.78 0.75
C GLN A 112 1.50 -18.32 1.89
N ASP A 113 1.84 -17.03 1.97
CA ASP A 113 2.67 -16.45 3.04
C ASP A 113 1.92 -16.27 4.38
N GLY A 114 0.60 -16.49 4.42
CA GLY A 114 -0.24 -16.38 5.62
C GLY A 114 -0.35 -17.65 6.47
N GLY A 115 0.41 -18.71 6.16
CA GLY A 115 0.27 -20.00 6.81
C GLY A 115 1.56 -20.81 6.86
N GLU A 116 2.48 -20.41 7.73
CA GLU A 116 3.51 -21.30 8.29
C GLU A 116 3.66 -20.99 9.79
N GLU A 117 2.80 -21.62 10.61
CA GLU A 117 3.22 -22.10 11.92
C GLU A 117 3.61 -23.58 11.74
N ASP A 118 4.89 -23.84 12.03
CA ASP A 118 5.69 -25.06 11.95
C ASP A 118 4.96 -26.36 12.37
N PRO A 119 5.12 -27.49 11.65
CA PRO A 119 4.48 -28.74 11.99
C PRO A 119 5.25 -29.47 13.10
N GLY A 120 4.58 -29.72 14.23
CA GLY A 120 5.01 -30.69 15.24
C GLY A 120 4.63 -32.11 14.89
#